data_AF-A0A0H4R3Q4-F1
#
_entry.id   AF-A0A0H4R3Q4-F1
#
_cell.length_a   1.000
_cell.length_b   1.000
_cell.length_c   1.000
_cell.angle_alpha   90.00
_cell.angle_beta   90.00
_cell.angle_gamma   90.00
#
_symmetry.space_group_name_H-M   'P 1'
#
loop_
_entity.id
_entity.type
_entity.pdbx_description
1 polymer ?
#
loop_
_entity_poly.entity_id
_entity_poly.type
_entity_poly.pdbx_seq_one_letter_code
_entity_poly.pdbx_strand_id
1 'polypeptide(L)'
;MLNKITDIDADDLIKENITTIMTDLDNTILPWNSSEYSLSLRKWLNIMKMANIEVLVVSNNSYKRIEKAVDDLNIGIVARAKKPLPFEIIKFLKENNLRKEEVLFVGDQVLTDVLAGSLSGVKTVLVKPIVDTDAKKTRVNRFFERPILKYLQSRDKNLYWKDSLHDRN
;
A
#
# COMPACT_ATOMS: atom_id res chain seq x y z
N MET A 1 4.60 8.81 -6.52
CA MET A 1 3.18 8.60 -6.17
C MET A 1 2.49 8.07 -7.41
N LEU A 2 1.53 7.17 -7.27
CA LEU A 2 0.86 6.53 -8.40
C LEU A 2 -0.65 6.79 -8.39
N ASN A 3 -1.29 6.77 -9.56
CA ASN A 3 -2.73 6.89 -9.63
C ASN A 3 -3.43 5.69 -9.00
N LYS A 4 -2.91 4.47 -9.20
CA LYS A 4 -3.45 3.23 -8.64
C LYS A 4 -2.33 2.29 -8.24
N ILE A 5 -2.63 1.35 -7.33
CA ILE A 5 -1.71 0.25 -7.02
C ILE A 5 -1.45 -0.64 -8.25
N THR A 6 -2.45 -0.79 -9.12
CA THR A 6 -2.33 -1.62 -10.34
C THR A 6 -1.39 -1.05 -11.39
N ASP A 7 -0.91 0.19 -11.19
CA ASP A 7 0.06 0.85 -12.05
C ASP A 7 1.51 0.46 -11.68
N ILE A 8 1.68 -0.35 -10.62
CA ILE A 8 2.96 -0.96 -10.26
C ILE A 8 3.21 -2.16 -11.20
N ASP A 9 4.25 -2.06 -12.01
CA ASP A 9 4.68 -3.10 -12.93
C ASP A 9 5.64 -4.09 -12.26
N ALA A 10 5.49 -5.38 -12.57
CA ALA A 10 6.32 -6.43 -11.98
C ALA A 10 7.78 -6.33 -12.42
N ASP A 11 8.06 -5.93 -13.67
CA ASP A 11 9.43 -5.83 -14.19
C ASP A 11 10.18 -4.69 -13.49
N ASP A 12 9.48 -3.61 -13.12
CA ASP A 12 10.08 -2.51 -12.36
C ASP A 12 10.45 -2.96 -10.94
N LEU A 13 9.58 -3.73 -10.29
CA LEU A 13 9.88 -4.32 -8.98
C LEU A 13 11.07 -5.29 -9.04
N ILE A 14 11.15 -6.13 -10.08
CA ILE A 14 12.26 -7.05 -10.29
C ILE A 14 13.58 -6.28 -10.46
N LYS A 15 13.61 -5.22 -11.27
CA LYS A 15 14.82 -4.37 -11.44
C LYS A 15 15.25 -3.73 -10.13
N GLU A 16 14.29 -3.41 -9.27
CA GLU A 16 14.54 -2.84 -7.95
C GLU A 16 14.84 -3.88 -6.85
N ASN A 17 14.88 -5.18 -7.19
CA ASN A 17 15.02 -6.31 -6.26
C ASN A 17 13.92 -6.34 -5.18
N ILE A 18 12.70 -5.94 -5.52
CA ILE A 18 11.54 -6.03 -4.64
C ILE A 18 10.88 -7.40 -4.83
N THR A 19 10.71 -8.12 -3.73
CA THR A 19 10.10 -9.46 -3.68
C THR A 19 8.80 -9.47 -2.90
N THR A 20 8.51 -8.41 -2.14
CA THR A 20 7.30 -8.33 -1.31
C THR A 20 6.65 -6.95 -1.40
N ILE A 21 5.34 -6.93 -1.61
CA ILE A 21 4.47 -5.77 -1.52
C ILE A 21 3.62 -5.89 -0.27
N MET A 22 3.78 -4.91 0.63
CA MET A 22 2.88 -4.68 1.75
C MET A 22 1.89 -3.58 1.38
N THR A 23 0.61 -3.88 1.30
CA THR A 23 -0.41 -2.89 0.90
C THR A 23 -1.39 -2.60 2.02
N ASP A 24 -1.86 -1.36 2.14
CA ASP A 24 -3.10 -1.11 2.88
C ASP A 24 -4.30 -1.75 2.17
N LEU A 25 -5.40 -1.91 2.91
CA LEU A 25 -6.65 -2.49 2.43
C LEU A 25 -7.61 -1.42 1.89
N ASP A 26 -8.07 -0.57 2.81
CA ASP A 26 -9.21 0.33 2.62
C ASP A 26 -8.74 1.54 1.80
N ASN A 27 -9.45 1.84 0.70
CA ASN A 27 -9.08 2.86 -0.28
C ASN A 27 -7.73 2.66 -0.99
N THR A 28 -7.06 1.51 -0.82
CA THR A 28 -5.81 1.17 -1.54
C THR A 28 -6.01 0.04 -2.56
N ILE A 29 -6.45 -1.15 -2.10
CA ILE A 29 -6.82 -2.26 -3.01
C ILE A 29 -8.33 -2.42 -3.15
N LEU A 30 -9.11 -1.97 -2.15
CA LEU A 30 -10.57 -2.01 -2.15
C LEU A 30 -11.16 -0.66 -1.74
N PRO A 31 -12.32 -0.24 -2.30
CA PRO A 31 -13.11 0.79 -1.66
C PRO A 31 -13.45 0.37 -0.21
N TRP A 32 -13.34 1.29 0.75
CA TRP A 32 -13.55 0.99 2.18
C TRP A 32 -14.95 0.43 2.53
N ASN A 33 -15.91 0.56 1.61
CA ASN A 33 -17.32 0.13 1.74
C ASN A 33 -17.71 -0.99 0.75
N SER A 34 -16.74 -1.63 0.09
CA SER A 34 -16.99 -2.69 -0.90
C SER A 34 -16.16 -3.94 -0.61
N SER A 35 -16.71 -5.10 -0.98
CA SER A 35 -15.98 -6.38 -1.04
C SER A 35 -15.82 -6.86 -2.48
N GLU A 36 -16.14 -6.02 -3.46
CA GLU A 36 -16.01 -6.35 -4.88
C GLU A 36 -14.61 -5.99 -5.38
N TYR A 37 -13.97 -6.98 -6.00
CA TYR A 37 -12.65 -6.82 -6.59
C TYR A 37 -12.78 -6.44 -8.07
N SER A 38 -12.07 -5.40 -8.49
CA SER A 38 -11.98 -5.10 -9.91
C SER A 38 -11.24 -6.20 -10.66
N LEU A 39 -11.61 -6.43 -11.94
CA LEU A 39 -10.90 -7.35 -12.80
C LEU A 39 -9.41 -6.97 -12.94
N SER A 40 -9.11 -5.67 -12.97
CA SER A 40 -7.75 -5.14 -13.00
C SER A 40 -6.94 -5.54 -11.76
N LEU A 41 -7.53 -5.49 -10.56
CA LEU A 41 -6.87 -5.92 -9.33
C LEU A 41 -6.54 -7.42 -9.37
N ARG A 42 -7.51 -8.27 -9.74
CA ARG A 42 -7.29 -9.72 -9.85
C ARG A 42 -6.19 -10.05 -10.86
N LYS A 43 -6.20 -9.39 -12.01
CA LYS A 43 -5.16 -9.55 -13.02
C LYS A 43 -3.79 -9.11 -12.50
N TRP A 44 -3.72 -7.97 -11.81
CA TRP A 44 -2.49 -7.44 -11.22
C TRP A 44 -1.92 -8.40 -10.17
N LEU A 45 -2.74 -8.92 -9.26
CA LEU A 45 -2.31 -9.92 -8.27
C LEU A 45 -1.77 -11.20 -8.92
N ASN A 46 -2.41 -11.67 -9.99
CA ASN A 46 -1.92 -12.83 -10.74
C ASN A 46 -0.57 -12.56 -11.39
N ILE A 47 -0.35 -11.36 -11.95
CA ILE A 47 0.93 -10.96 -12.53
C ILE A 47 2.03 -10.93 -11.44
N MET A 48 1.76 -10.32 -10.29
CA MET A 48 2.71 -10.28 -9.16
C MET A 48 3.07 -11.71 -8.73
N LYS A 49 2.07 -12.59 -8.57
CA LYS A 49 2.28 -13.99 -8.22
C LYS A 49 3.14 -14.73 -9.25
N MET A 50 2.88 -14.56 -10.55
CA MET A 50 3.67 -15.17 -11.62
C MET A 50 5.12 -14.66 -11.65
N ALA A 51 5.34 -13.43 -11.20
CA ALA A 51 6.66 -12.82 -11.05
C ALA A 51 7.38 -13.22 -9.75
N ASN A 52 6.81 -14.11 -8.93
CA ASN A 52 7.29 -14.45 -7.58
C ASN A 52 7.38 -13.25 -6.62
N ILE A 53 6.47 -12.28 -6.79
CA ILE A 53 6.32 -11.13 -5.90
C ILE A 53 5.14 -11.41 -4.97
N GLU A 54 5.42 -11.52 -3.68
CA GLU A 54 4.40 -11.75 -2.67
C GLU A 54 3.63 -10.45 -2.38
N VAL A 55 2.30 -10.54 -2.33
CA VAL A 55 1.44 -9.41 -1.93
C VAL A 55 0.73 -9.76 -0.63
N LEU A 56 0.85 -8.88 0.37
CA LEU A 56 0.18 -9.03 1.65
C LEU A 56 -0.46 -7.72 2.12
N VAL A 57 -1.58 -7.84 2.82
CA VAL A 57 -2.33 -6.71 3.38
C VAL A 57 -1.83 -6.37 4.77
N VAL A 58 -1.56 -5.10 5.02
CA VAL A 58 -1.22 -4.56 6.34
C VAL A 58 -2.28 -3.56 6.76
N SER A 59 -3.14 -3.93 7.71
CA SER A 59 -4.28 -3.11 8.13
C SER A 59 -4.41 -2.97 9.64
N ASN A 60 -4.94 -1.83 10.09
CA ASN A 60 -5.30 -1.59 11.49
C ASN A 60 -6.60 -2.33 11.91
N ASN A 61 -7.31 -2.93 10.95
CA ASN A 61 -8.53 -3.70 11.21
C ASN A 61 -8.24 -5.05 11.88
N SER A 62 -9.29 -5.69 12.39
CA SER A 62 -9.21 -7.06 12.91
C SER A 62 -9.03 -8.07 11.78
N TYR A 63 -8.36 -9.18 12.07
CA TYR A 63 -8.14 -10.26 11.11
C TYR A 63 -9.45 -10.72 10.46
N LYS A 64 -10.50 -11.01 11.26
CA LYS A 64 -11.83 -11.40 10.77
C LYS A 64 -12.44 -10.42 9.75
N ARG A 65 -12.19 -9.11 9.91
CA ARG A 65 -12.69 -8.09 8.98
C ARG A 65 -11.90 -8.09 7.68
N ILE A 66 -10.58 -8.25 7.77
CA ILE A 66 -9.68 -8.28 6.62
C ILE A 66 -9.90 -9.56 5.83
N GLU A 67 -9.90 -10.72 6.48
CA GLU A 67 -10.16 -12.03 5.88
C GLU A 67 -11.46 -12.01 5.07
N LYS A 68 -12.57 -11.55 5.67
CA LYS A 68 -13.84 -11.39 4.95
C LYS A 68 -13.73 -10.49 3.70
N ALA A 69 -12.85 -9.50 3.72
CA ALA A 69 -12.67 -8.57 2.62
C ALA A 69 -11.68 -9.06 1.54
N VAL A 70 -10.85 -10.07 1.81
CA VAL A 70 -9.81 -10.56 0.88
C VAL A 70 -9.84 -12.06 0.64
N ASP A 71 -10.89 -12.76 1.12
CA ASP A 71 -11.04 -14.22 1.07
C ASP A 71 -10.77 -14.78 -0.34
N ASP A 72 -11.29 -14.11 -1.37
CA ASP A 72 -11.15 -14.55 -2.77
C ASP A 72 -9.85 -14.09 -3.46
N LEU A 73 -8.96 -13.40 -2.75
CA LEU A 73 -7.70 -12.88 -3.30
C LEU A 73 -6.49 -13.75 -2.97
N ASN A 74 -6.59 -14.64 -1.97
CA ASN A 74 -5.50 -15.52 -1.52
C ASN A 74 -4.17 -14.76 -1.32
N ILE A 75 -4.23 -13.70 -0.52
CA ILE A 75 -3.09 -12.83 -0.15
C ILE A 75 -2.84 -12.91 1.36
N GLY A 76 -1.59 -12.67 1.77
CA GLY A 76 -1.20 -12.67 3.18
C GLY A 76 -1.86 -11.53 3.98
N ILE A 77 -1.98 -11.68 5.30
CA ILE A 77 -2.62 -10.69 6.18
C ILE A 77 -1.76 -10.38 7.41
N VAL A 78 -1.47 -9.10 7.62
CA VAL A 78 -0.98 -8.50 8.86
C VAL A 78 -2.08 -7.63 9.44
N ALA A 79 -2.83 -8.20 10.37
CA ALA A 79 -3.93 -7.53 11.06
C ALA A 79 -3.44 -6.73 12.27
N ARG A 80 -4.28 -5.78 12.73
CA ARG A 80 -3.99 -4.93 13.90
C ARG A 80 -2.59 -4.30 13.85
N ALA A 81 -2.17 -3.84 12.67
CA ALA A 81 -0.83 -3.34 12.41
C ALA A 81 -0.40 -2.12 13.27
N LYS A 82 -1.37 -1.41 13.87
CA LYS A 82 -1.18 -0.19 14.68
C LYS A 82 -0.45 0.95 13.95
N LYS A 83 -0.57 1.02 12.62
CA LYS A 83 -0.09 2.15 11.80
C LYS A 83 -0.56 3.49 12.40
N PRO A 84 0.31 4.51 12.50
CA PRO A 84 1.63 4.60 11.86
C PRO A 84 2.79 3.92 12.60
N LEU A 85 2.55 3.24 13.72
CA LEU A 85 3.63 2.60 14.47
C LEU A 85 4.25 1.45 13.65
N PRO A 86 5.59 1.34 13.56
CA PRO A 86 6.26 0.39 12.68
C PRO A 86 6.36 -1.02 13.26
N PHE A 87 5.91 -1.24 14.50
CA PHE A 87 6.22 -2.43 15.29
C PHE A 87 5.76 -3.73 14.65
N GLU A 88 4.51 -3.81 14.19
CA GLU A 88 3.96 -5.04 13.60
C GLU A 88 4.61 -5.31 12.23
N ILE A 89 4.94 -4.27 11.46
CA ILE A 89 5.68 -4.42 10.19
C ILE A 89 7.09 -4.94 10.47
N ILE A 90 7.84 -4.32 11.38
CA ILE A 90 9.20 -4.75 11.74
C ILE A 90 9.19 -6.19 12.28
N LYS A 91 8.19 -6.53 13.09
CA LYS A 91 8.02 -7.88 13.62
C LYS A 91 7.82 -8.88 12.47
N PHE A 92 6.90 -8.60 11.55
CA PHE A 92 6.63 -9.45 10.39
C PHE A 92 7.88 -9.64 9.52
N LEU A 93 8.64 -8.57 9.24
CA LEU A 93 9.88 -8.66 8.47
C LEU A 93 10.89 -9.61 9.12
N LYS A 94 11.05 -9.53 10.45
CA LYS A 94 11.96 -10.40 11.21
C LYS A 94 11.51 -11.86 11.21
N GLU A 95 10.22 -12.11 11.46
CA GLU A 95 9.67 -13.47 11.55
C GLU A 95 9.75 -14.21 10.21
N ASN A 96 9.71 -13.47 9.10
CA ASN A 96 9.77 -14.02 7.74
C ASN A 96 11.14 -13.86 7.07
N ASN A 97 12.17 -13.42 7.80
CA ASN A 97 13.52 -13.17 7.28
C ASN A 97 13.56 -12.27 6.02
N LEU A 98 12.68 -11.28 5.95
CA LEU A 98 12.61 -10.33 4.85
C LEU A 98 13.57 -9.16 5.08
N ARG A 99 14.35 -8.81 4.05
CA ARG A 99 15.19 -7.61 4.07
C ARG A 99 14.36 -6.40 3.72
N LYS A 100 14.57 -5.29 4.40
CA LYS A 100 13.75 -4.08 4.25
C LYS A 100 13.81 -3.51 2.83
N GLU A 101 14.95 -3.68 2.18
CA GLU A 101 15.24 -3.18 0.84
C GLU A 101 14.48 -3.95 -0.24
N GLU A 102 14.02 -5.17 0.07
CA GLU A 102 13.22 -6.04 -0.82
C GLU A 102 11.71 -5.83 -0.65
N VAL A 103 11.30 -4.91 0.24
CA VAL A 103 9.90 -4.67 0.57
C VAL A 103 9.45 -3.29 0.13
N LEU A 104 8.30 -3.24 -0.55
CA LEU A 104 7.60 -2.04 -0.93
C LEU A 104 6.29 -1.91 -0.14
N PHE A 105 6.12 -0.81 0.59
CA PHE A 105 4.85 -0.48 1.24
C PHE A 105 4.01 0.44 0.34
N VAL A 106 2.75 0.07 0.08
CA VAL A 106 1.82 0.83 -0.74
C VAL A 106 0.59 1.22 0.06
N GLY A 107 0.17 2.48 0.02
CA GLY A 107 -1.04 2.93 0.72
C GLY A 107 -1.54 4.28 0.23
N ASP A 108 -2.74 4.65 0.66
CA ASP A 108 -3.43 5.86 0.23
C ASP A 108 -3.25 7.04 1.20
N GLN A 109 -2.72 6.79 2.39
CA GLN A 109 -2.56 7.77 3.47
C GLN A 109 -1.09 8.05 3.81
N VAL A 110 -0.73 9.33 3.85
CA VAL A 110 0.64 9.77 4.14
C VAL A 110 0.97 9.58 5.62
N LEU A 111 0.07 9.94 6.52
CA LEU A 111 0.31 9.92 7.98
C LEU A 111 0.09 8.55 8.61
N THR A 112 -0.45 7.57 7.87
CA THR A 112 -0.56 6.19 8.35
C THR A 112 0.34 5.25 7.58
N ASP A 113 0.18 5.15 6.27
CA ASP A 113 0.79 4.07 5.48
C ASP A 113 2.22 4.41 5.09
N VAL A 114 2.41 5.54 4.42
CA VAL A 114 3.74 6.03 4.02
C VAL A 114 4.60 6.26 5.26
N LEU A 115 4.02 6.83 6.32
CA LEU A 115 4.74 7.03 7.58
C LEU A 115 5.10 5.70 8.25
N ALA A 116 4.19 4.70 8.30
CA ALA A 116 4.51 3.39 8.85
C ALA A 116 5.63 2.70 8.07
N GLY A 117 5.53 2.65 6.74
CA GLY A 117 6.57 2.06 5.89
C GLY A 117 7.91 2.76 6.04
N SER A 118 7.92 4.10 6.05
CA SER A 118 9.14 4.89 6.25
C SER A 118 9.77 4.64 7.63
N LEU A 119 8.97 4.59 8.70
CA LEU A 119 9.46 4.30 10.06
C LEU A 119 9.97 2.85 10.21
N SER A 120 9.41 1.92 9.44
CA SER A 120 9.91 0.54 9.36
C SER A 120 11.21 0.43 8.56
N GLY A 121 11.51 1.44 7.72
CA GLY A 121 12.69 1.50 6.86
C GLY A 121 12.53 0.79 5.52
N VAL A 122 11.28 0.52 5.10
CA VAL A 122 10.98 -0.07 3.78
C VAL A 122 10.70 1.04 2.76
N LYS A 123 10.83 0.74 1.46
CA LYS A 123 10.43 1.69 0.41
C LYS A 123 8.92 1.94 0.49
N THR A 124 8.46 3.12 0.08
CA THR A 124 7.04 3.47 0.14
C THR A 124 6.54 4.10 -1.15
N VAL A 125 5.29 3.79 -1.50
CA VAL A 125 4.55 4.39 -2.61
C VAL A 125 3.19 4.85 -2.10
N LEU A 126 2.92 6.15 -2.27
CA LEU A 126 1.58 6.70 -2.06
C LEU A 126 0.75 6.51 -3.34
N VAL A 127 -0.45 5.96 -3.20
CA VAL A 127 -1.47 5.86 -4.26
C VAL A 127 -2.63 6.81 -4.02
N LYS A 128 -3.43 7.12 -5.05
CA LYS A 128 -4.70 7.82 -4.84
C LYS A 128 -5.71 6.89 -4.15
N PRO A 129 -6.59 7.43 -3.28
CA PRO A 129 -7.69 6.65 -2.75
C PRO A 129 -8.63 6.19 -3.87
N ILE A 130 -9.11 4.96 -3.80
CA ILE A 130 -10.04 4.40 -4.81
C ILE A 130 -11.36 5.20 -4.85
N VAL A 131 -11.85 5.67 -3.70
CA VAL A 131 -13.03 6.54 -3.60
C VAL A 131 -12.73 7.75 -2.72
N ASP A 132 -13.41 8.87 -2.97
CA ASP A 132 -13.24 10.12 -2.20
C ASP A 132 -13.86 10.07 -0.79
N THR A 133 -14.53 8.97 -0.45
CA THR A 133 -15.19 8.79 0.85
C THR A 133 -14.34 7.90 1.75
N ASP A 134 -14.50 8.13 3.04
CA ASP A 134 -13.67 7.51 4.07
C ASP A 134 -14.53 7.11 5.28
N ALA A 135 -14.06 6.12 6.03
CA ALA A 135 -14.56 5.89 7.39
C ALA A 135 -14.35 7.13 8.27
N LYS A 136 -15.21 7.34 9.28
CA LYS A 136 -15.20 8.56 10.12
C LYS A 136 -13.82 8.90 10.70
N LYS A 137 -13.07 7.90 11.18
CA LYS A 137 -11.73 8.07 11.73
C LYS A 137 -10.73 8.54 10.66
N THR A 138 -10.78 7.92 9.48
CA THR A 138 -9.92 8.25 8.34
C THR A 138 -10.16 9.67 7.84
N ARG A 139 -11.42 10.15 7.83
CA ARG A 139 -11.75 11.53 7.45
C ARG A 139 -11.03 12.59 8.30
N VAL A 140 -10.85 12.32 9.61
CA VAL A 140 -10.10 13.22 10.50
C VAL A 140 -8.61 13.22 10.13
N ASN A 141 -8.03 12.06 9.86
CA ASN A 141 -6.63 11.96 9.40
C ASN A 141 -6.43 12.75 8.09
N ARG A 142 -7.35 12.59 7.11
CA ARG A 142 -7.29 13.31 5.82
C ARG A 142 -7.23 14.83 5.97
N PHE A 143 -7.90 15.39 6.98
CA PHE A 143 -7.85 16.82 7.24
C PHE A 143 -6.42 17.30 7.57
N PHE A 144 -5.69 16.53 8.37
CA PHE A 144 -4.29 16.83 8.71
C PHE A 144 -3.31 16.46 7.60
N GLU A 145 -3.61 15.44 6.80
CA GLU A 145 -2.74 15.00 5.69
C GLU A 145 -2.70 16.00 4.53
N ARG A 146 -3.83 16.60 4.17
CA ARG A 146 -3.94 17.45 2.97
C ARG A 146 -2.92 18.60 2.95
N PRO A 147 -2.72 19.38 4.04
CA PRO A 147 -1.68 20.40 4.09
C PRO A 147 -0.27 19.83 3.95
N ILE A 148 0.00 18.68 4.57
CA ILE A 148 1.31 18.02 4.54
C ILE A 148 1.64 17.57 3.13
N LEU A 149 0.71 16.90 2.44
CA LEU A 149 0.91 16.46 1.07
C LEU A 149 1.16 17.67 0.14
N LYS A 150 0.35 18.73 0.25
CA LYS A 150 0.57 19.96 -0.53
C LYS A 150 1.95 20.57 -0.27
N TYR A 151 2.38 20.58 0.98
CA TYR A 151 3.70 21.08 1.34
C TYR A 151 4.82 20.23 0.73
N LEU A 152 4.72 18.89 0.80
CA LEU A 152 5.71 17.99 0.18
C LEU A 152 5.77 18.20 -1.34
N GLN A 153 4.63 18.27 -2.02
CA GLN A 153 4.55 18.54 -3.46
C GLN A 153 5.11 19.92 -3.85
N SER A 154 4.96 20.93 -2.98
CA SER A 154 5.55 22.26 -3.23
C SER A 154 7.08 22.27 -3.15
N ARG A 155 7.67 21.31 -2.43
CA ARG A 155 9.13 21.20 -2.25
C ARG A 155 9.80 20.28 -3.27
N ASP A 156 9.10 19.26 -3.75
CA ASP A 156 9.60 18.37 -4.78
C ASP A 156 8.65 18.32 -5.97
N LYS A 157 9.09 18.94 -7.07
CA LYS A 157 8.34 19.00 -8.33
C LYS A 157 8.15 17.64 -8.99
N ASN A 158 8.91 16.62 -8.58
CA ASN A 158 8.75 15.25 -9.06
C ASN A 158 7.66 14.47 -8.31
N LEU A 159 7.09 15.04 -7.24
CA LEU A 159 5.94 14.47 -6.53
C LEU A 159 4.63 14.85 -7.22
N TYR A 160 4.43 14.32 -8.42
CA TYR A 160 3.13 14.28 -9.09
C TYR A 160 2.61 12.84 -9.19
N TRP A 161 1.35 12.71 -9.60
CA TRP A 161 0.68 11.43 -9.78
C TRP A 161 1.06 10.84 -11.13
N LYS A 162 1.62 9.63 -11.12
CA LYS A 162 2.14 8.92 -12.28
C LYS A 162 1.32 7.65 -12.58
N ASP A 163 1.45 7.15 -13.80
CA ASP A 163 0.86 5.87 -14.22
C ASP A 163 1.89 4.72 -14.24
N SER A 164 3.12 4.97 -13.80
CA SER A 164 4.15 3.93 -13.60
C SER A 164 5.23 4.38 -12.60
N LEU A 165 5.96 3.43 -12.00
CA LEU A 165 7.09 3.73 -11.11
C LEU A 165 8.22 4.45 -11.84
N HIS A 166 8.49 4.03 -13.07
CA HIS A 166 9.53 4.58 -13.93
C HIS A 166 8.95 5.38 -15.10
N ASP A 167 8.04 6.31 -14.83
CA ASP A 167 7.45 7.20 -15.85
C ASP A 167 8.56 7.70 -16.79
N ARG A 168 8.57 7.14 -18.00
CA ARG A 168 9.48 7.52 -19.07
C ARG A 168 8.89 8.79 -19.67
N ASN A 169 9.46 9.94 -19.31
CA ASN A 169 9.30 11.15 -20.13
C ASN A 169 9.81 10.88 -21.54
#